data_AF-A0A971Q5L0-F1
#
_entry.id   AF-A0A971Q5L0-F1
#
_cell.length_a   1.000
_cell.length_b   1.000
_cell.length_c   1.000
_cell.angle_alpha   90.00
_cell.angle_beta   90.00
_cell.angle_gamma   90.00
#
_symmetry.space_group_name_H-M   'P 1'
#
loop_
_entity.id
_entity.type
_entity.pdbx_description
1 polymer ?
#
loop_
_entity_poly.entity_id
_entity_poly.type
_entity_poly.pdbx_seq_one_letter_code
_entity_poly.pdbx_strand_id
1 'polypeptide(L)'
;DPVTISTDGQVLGTPQYMAPEQADGKISQVDARTDIYALGLILYKMLTGSHPYPVMGTFSEIAASILSTPPKRPSSVVRGLDADIDTIVLKALAKDPQERYQSAAELQQDIEFRLQDRPIVARSVSTPYMVRKLLFRHRYFVAMVTVLMAIIAGFAYANVRMYVWTKETRQRMLKASVATYEMLNDLRMGTFLQAWHAGRDDRAAEILRRFLSEEREQLAGRFLLDPRPLEEKEAEFRRNLGRKETHFAEFIIGECSLRQGDYRQALRHYRKSRDLVSLTMDRSWLGLFLDRRIQASLRAINTVNTAGLSEGGGDGS
;
A
#
# COMPACT_ATOMS: atom_id res chain seq x y z
N ASP A 1 -63.38 22.62 37.54
CA ASP A 1 -64.69 21.96 37.69
C ASP A 1 -64.54 20.48 38.01
N PRO A 2 -65.17 19.97 39.08
CA PRO A 2 -65.18 18.55 39.39
C PRO A 2 -66.07 17.79 38.40
N VAL A 3 -65.59 16.64 37.94
CA VAL A 3 -66.30 15.76 37.00
C VAL A 3 -67.65 15.35 37.62
N THR A 4 -68.75 15.72 36.97
CA THR A 4 -70.09 15.32 37.39
C THR A 4 -70.40 13.97 36.74
N ILE A 5 -70.50 12.92 37.56
CA ILE A 5 -70.86 11.57 37.09
C ILE A 5 -72.39 11.50 37.05
N SER A 6 -72.96 11.28 35.86
CA SER A 6 -74.38 10.99 35.69
C SER A 6 -74.69 9.58 36.21
N THR A 7 -75.90 9.40 36.72
CA THR A 7 -76.43 8.19 37.40
C THR A 7 -76.30 6.89 36.58
N ASP A 8 -75.97 6.97 35.28
CA ASP A 8 -75.72 5.82 34.38
C ASP A 8 -74.23 5.51 34.14
N GLY A 9 -73.30 6.06 34.94
CA GLY A 9 -71.86 5.83 34.77
C GLY A 9 -71.25 6.50 33.53
N GLN A 10 -72.04 7.29 32.79
CA GLN A 10 -71.55 8.16 31.75
C GLN A 10 -70.93 9.41 32.39
N VAL A 11 -69.61 9.55 32.22
CA VAL A 11 -68.88 10.74 32.62
C VAL A 11 -69.31 11.91 31.74
N LEU A 12 -69.88 12.95 32.36
CA LEU A 12 -70.21 14.20 31.68
C LEU A 12 -68.90 14.98 31.43
N GLY A 13 -68.46 14.98 30.17
CA GLY A 13 -67.20 15.55 29.71
C GLY A 13 -66.81 14.96 28.37
N THR A 14 -65.65 15.33 27.82
CA THR A 14 -65.13 14.73 26.59
C THR A 14 -63.89 13.87 26.91
N PRO A 15 -64.04 12.71 27.60
CA PRO A 15 -62.94 11.91 28.13
C PRO A 15 -61.94 11.45 27.06
N GLN A 16 -62.37 11.41 25.79
CA GLN A 16 -61.53 11.13 24.63
C GLN A 16 -60.33 12.08 24.43
N TYR A 17 -60.28 13.23 25.12
CA TYR A 17 -59.12 14.14 25.10
C TYR A 17 -58.32 14.19 26.42
N MET A 18 -58.67 13.37 27.40
CA MET A 18 -57.93 13.33 28.67
C MET A 18 -56.51 12.81 28.46
N ALA A 19 -55.56 13.46 29.13
CA ALA A 19 -54.21 12.94 29.26
C ALA A 19 -54.16 11.75 30.25
N PRO A 20 -53.15 10.87 30.18
CA PRO A 20 -52.96 9.75 31.10
C PRO A 20 -53.04 10.13 32.57
N GLU A 21 -52.37 11.20 32.99
CA GLU A 21 -52.38 11.71 34.36
C GLU A 21 -53.78 12.15 34.82
N GLN A 22 -54.63 12.64 33.92
CA GLN A 22 -56.02 12.99 34.22
C GLN A 22 -56.90 11.74 34.33
N ALA A 23 -56.70 10.76 33.44
CA ALA A 23 -57.42 9.49 33.48
C ALA A 23 -57.06 8.63 34.72
N ASP A 24 -55.83 8.77 35.22
CA ASP A 24 -55.31 8.09 36.43
C ASP A 24 -55.65 8.85 37.74
N GLY A 25 -56.29 10.02 37.66
CA GLY A 25 -56.61 10.85 38.83
C GLY A 25 -55.40 11.48 39.53
N LYS A 26 -54.24 11.54 38.86
CA LYS A 26 -52.99 12.12 39.39
C LYS A 26 -52.97 13.64 39.25
N ILE A 27 -53.82 14.32 40.02
CA ILE A 27 -54.01 15.79 39.96
C ILE A 27 -52.69 16.56 40.11
N SER A 28 -51.77 16.09 40.94
CA SER A 28 -50.46 16.74 41.16
C SER A 28 -49.51 16.71 39.95
N GLN A 29 -49.80 15.89 38.93
CA GLN A 29 -49.01 15.78 37.71
C GLN A 29 -49.62 16.56 36.53
N VAL A 30 -50.79 17.17 36.73
CA VAL A 30 -51.46 17.98 35.71
C VAL A 30 -50.76 19.33 35.59
N ASP A 31 -49.97 19.48 34.53
CA ASP A 31 -49.31 20.73 34.16
C ASP A 31 -49.46 21.03 32.66
N ALA A 32 -48.71 22.00 32.12
CA ALA A 32 -48.76 22.39 30.71
C ALA A 32 -48.55 21.23 29.71
N ARG A 33 -47.92 20.12 30.12
CA ARG A 33 -47.69 18.94 29.28
C ARG A 33 -48.96 18.09 29.12
N THR A 34 -49.96 18.32 29.97
CA THR A 34 -51.34 17.82 29.80
C THR A 34 -51.96 18.43 28.55
N ASP A 35 -51.81 19.75 28.37
CA ASP A 35 -52.33 20.47 27.22
C ASP A 35 -51.61 20.07 25.93
N ILE A 36 -50.30 19.81 26.00
CA ILE A 36 -49.51 19.28 24.88
C ILE A 36 -50.03 17.92 24.42
N TYR A 37 -50.43 17.04 25.35
CA TYR A 37 -51.04 15.76 25.01
C TYR A 37 -52.39 15.95 24.30
N ALA A 38 -53.23 16.85 24.82
CA ALA A 38 -54.52 17.18 24.19
C ALA A 38 -54.32 17.77 22.78
N LEU A 39 -53.36 18.68 22.58
CA LEU A 39 -52.98 19.19 21.26
C LEU A 39 -52.48 18.07 20.33
N GLY A 40 -51.71 17.12 20.85
CA GLY A 40 -51.28 15.92 20.12
C GLY A 40 -52.45 15.08 19.63
N LEU A 41 -53.50 14.91 20.45
CA LEU A 41 -54.72 14.20 20.06
C LEU A 41 -55.50 14.96 18.98
N ILE A 42 -55.62 16.28 19.11
CA ILE A 42 -56.27 17.12 18.10
C ILE A 42 -55.51 17.03 16.77
N LEU A 43 -54.18 17.16 16.80
CA LEU A 43 -53.32 17.02 15.62
C LEU A 43 -53.48 15.64 14.97
N TYR A 44 -53.44 14.56 15.76
CA TYR A 44 -53.68 13.20 15.26
C TYR A 44 -55.04 13.08 14.57
N LYS A 45 -56.09 13.63 15.17
CA LYS A 45 -57.45 13.59 14.64
C LYS A 45 -57.60 14.43 13.37
N MET A 46 -56.96 15.59 13.28
CA MET A 46 -56.93 16.40 12.07
C MET A 46 -56.22 15.68 10.91
N LEU A 47 -55.18 14.91 11.21
CA LEU A 47 -54.42 14.16 10.21
C LEU A 47 -55.11 12.87 9.76
N THR A 48 -55.79 12.17 10.66
CA THR A 48 -56.29 10.80 10.42
C THR A 48 -57.80 10.65 10.43
N GLY A 49 -58.55 11.66 10.92
CA GLY A 49 -59.99 11.59 11.14
C GLY A 49 -60.44 10.71 12.31
N SER A 50 -59.51 10.07 13.05
CA SER A 50 -59.80 9.10 14.11
C SER A 50 -58.98 9.36 15.38
N HIS A 51 -59.28 8.68 16.49
CA HIS A 51 -58.42 8.67 17.68
C HIS A 51 -57.30 7.62 17.55
N PRO A 52 -56.14 7.82 18.21
CA PRO A 52 -55.00 6.92 18.12
C PRO A 52 -55.20 5.58 18.86
N TYR A 53 -56.19 5.50 19.74
CA TYR A 53 -56.59 4.32 20.51
C TYR A 53 -58.12 4.29 20.68
N PRO A 54 -58.72 3.16 21.12
CA PRO A 54 -60.15 3.07 21.36
C PRO A 54 -60.63 4.09 22.41
N VAL A 55 -61.72 4.80 22.09
CA VAL A 55 -62.34 5.81 22.96
C VAL A 55 -63.87 5.63 23.04
N MET A 56 -64.34 4.39 22.83
CA MET A 56 -65.74 4.00 22.91
C MET A 56 -65.93 3.08 24.12
N GLY A 57 -67.06 3.19 24.80
CA GLY A 57 -67.40 2.35 25.96
C GLY A 57 -67.58 3.15 27.25
N THR A 58 -67.51 2.44 28.37
CA THR A 58 -67.55 3.00 29.72
C THR A 58 -66.31 3.85 30.03
N PHE A 59 -66.39 4.73 31.02
CA PHE A 59 -65.24 5.55 31.41
C PHE A 59 -64.01 4.71 31.78
N SER A 60 -64.19 3.58 32.47
CA SER A 60 -63.10 2.67 32.85
C SER A 60 -62.41 2.06 31.63
N GLU A 61 -63.15 1.70 30.58
CA GLU A 61 -62.59 1.18 29.32
C GLU A 61 -61.80 2.24 28.56
N ILE A 62 -62.33 3.47 28.51
CA ILE A 62 -61.64 4.61 27.88
C ILE A 62 -60.38 4.97 28.67
N ALA A 63 -60.45 5.04 29.99
CA ALA A 63 -59.30 5.31 30.86
C ALA A 63 -58.23 4.22 30.71
N ALA A 64 -58.60 2.94 30.72
CA ALA A 64 -57.68 1.84 30.47
C ALA A 64 -56.99 1.95 29.11
N SER A 65 -57.73 2.37 28.06
CA SER A 65 -57.18 2.61 26.74
C SER A 65 -56.18 3.77 26.74
N ILE A 66 -56.51 4.88 27.40
CA ILE A 66 -55.63 6.05 27.53
C ILE A 66 -54.34 5.68 28.28
N LEU A 67 -54.42 4.88 29.34
CA LEU A 67 -53.25 4.56 30.18
C LEU A 67 -52.32 3.53 29.53
N SER A 68 -52.87 2.51 28.88
CA SER A 68 -52.10 1.31 28.52
C SER A 68 -51.97 1.06 27.03
N THR A 69 -52.81 1.66 26.18
CA THR A 69 -52.77 1.39 24.73
C THR A 69 -51.76 2.32 24.04
N PRO A 70 -50.78 1.77 23.29
CA PRO A 70 -49.86 2.59 22.52
C PRO A 70 -50.61 3.30 21.38
N PRO A 71 -50.36 4.59 21.12
CA PRO A 71 -51.00 5.31 20.05
C PRO A 71 -50.61 4.72 18.69
N LYS A 72 -51.59 4.47 17.82
CA LYS A 72 -51.33 4.11 16.43
C LYS A 72 -50.57 5.24 15.73
N ARG A 73 -49.75 4.90 14.73
CA ARG A 73 -49.00 5.89 13.96
C ARG A 73 -49.90 6.55 12.92
N PRO A 74 -49.86 7.89 12.74
CA PRO A 74 -50.61 8.56 11.67
C PRO A 74 -50.39 7.93 10.28
N SER A 75 -49.14 7.64 9.92
CA SER A 75 -48.78 7.01 8.63
C SER A 75 -49.34 5.61 8.43
N SER A 76 -49.70 4.90 9.51
CA SER A 76 -50.35 3.59 9.43
C SER A 76 -51.85 3.69 9.13
N VAL A 77 -52.46 4.86 9.37
CA VAL A 77 -53.88 5.13 9.10
C VAL A 77 -54.05 5.85 7.76
N VAL A 78 -53.22 6.85 7.47
CA VAL A 78 -53.27 7.64 6.23
C VAL A 78 -51.97 7.46 5.45
N ARG A 79 -52.08 6.85 4.25
CA ARG A 79 -50.94 6.69 3.35
C ARG A 79 -50.47 8.06 2.85
N GLY A 80 -49.15 8.27 2.81
CA GLY A 80 -48.52 9.50 2.30
C GLY A 80 -48.04 10.46 3.39
N LEU A 81 -48.37 10.22 4.66
CA LEU A 81 -47.74 10.92 5.78
C LEU A 81 -46.31 10.39 5.97
N ASP A 82 -45.36 11.30 6.19
CA ASP A 82 -43.97 10.93 6.41
C ASP A 82 -43.66 10.59 7.87
N ALA A 83 -42.48 10.02 8.08
CA ALA A 83 -42.03 9.59 9.40
C ALA A 83 -41.78 10.75 10.38
N ASP A 84 -41.59 11.98 9.89
CA ASP A 84 -41.36 13.14 10.75
C ASP A 84 -42.69 13.57 11.39
N ILE A 85 -43.81 13.51 10.66
CA ILE A 85 -45.17 13.70 11.22
C ILE A 85 -45.47 12.66 12.31
N ASP A 86 -45.17 11.38 12.05
CA ASP A 86 -45.34 10.33 13.06
C ASP A 86 -44.55 10.67 14.34
N THR A 87 -43.30 11.12 14.19
CA THR A 87 -42.43 11.44 15.32
C THR A 87 -42.99 12.59 16.16
N ILE A 88 -43.44 13.66 15.51
CA ILE A 88 -44.03 14.81 16.22
C ILE A 88 -45.26 14.38 17.02
N VAL A 89 -46.17 13.66 16.37
CA VAL A 89 -47.45 13.27 16.99
C VAL A 89 -47.24 12.26 18.11
N LEU A 90 -46.39 11.25 17.91
CA LEU A 90 -46.12 10.24 18.93
C LEU A 90 -45.39 10.81 20.14
N LYS A 91 -44.48 11.79 19.94
CA LYS A 91 -43.82 12.49 21.05
C LYS A 91 -44.83 13.31 21.87
N ALA A 92 -45.74 14.03 21.22
CA ALA A 92 -46.81 14.75 21.94
C ALA A 92 -47.74 13.79 22.72
N LEU A 93 -47.96 12.58 22.19
CA LEU A 93 -48.81 11.53 22.77
C LEU A 93 -48.07 10.54 23.69
N ALA A 94 -46.84 10.83 24.10
CA ALA A 94 -46.12 9.95 25.02
C ALA A 94 -46.89 9.82 26.35
N LYS A 95 -46.91 8.63 26.95
CA LYS A 95 -47.70 8.39 28.17
C LYS A 95 -47.08 9.09 29.37
N ASP A 96 -45.76 9.02 29.49
CA ASP A 96 -44.99 9.79 30.49
C ASP A 96 -44.87 11.26 30.06
N PRO A 97 -45.30 12.25 30.87
CA PRO A 97 -45.10 13.67 30.60
C PRO A 97 -43.63 14.07 30.36
N GLN A 98 -42.66 13.37 30.94
CA GLN A 98 -41.23 13.66 30.76
C GLN A 98 -40.72 13.33 29.34
N GLU A 99 -41.40 12.43 28.64
CA GLU A 99 -41.06 12.07 27.25
C GLU A 99 -41.74 12.98 26.22
N ARG A 100 -42.69 13.81 26.65
CA ARG A 100 -43.39 14.78 25.80
C ARG A 100 -42.51 15.99 25.51
N TYR A 101 -43.00 16.87 24.63
CA TYR A 101 -42.46 18.23 24.57
C TYR A 101 -42.65 18.91 25.93
N GLN A 102 -41.62 19.61 26.40
CA GLN A 102 -41.67 20.26 27.71
C GLN A 102 -42.37 21.63 27.64
N SER A 103 -42.57 22.16 26.43
CA SER A 103 -43.37 23.36 26.20
C SER A 103 -44.10 23.32 24.85
N ALA A 104 -45.19 24.09 24.73
CA ALA A 104 -45.88 24.26 23.45
C ALA A 104 -44.99 24.89 22.37
N ALA A 105 -44.00 25.71 22.77
CA ALA A 105 -43.02 26.30 21.87
C ALA A 105 -42.13 25.23 21.20
N GLU A 106 -41.73 24.19 21.92
CA GLU A 106 -40.97 23.07 21.33
C GLU A 106 -41.79 22.28 20.31
N LEU A 107 -43.08 22.04 20.61
CA LEU A 107 -43.99 21.39 19.67
C LEU A 107 -44.18 22.26 18.41
N GLN A 108 -44.40 23.56 18.59
CA GLN A 108 -44.52 24.51 17.48
C GLN A 108 -43.27 24.50 16.59
N GLN A 109 -42.09 24.54 17.20
CA GLN A 109 -40.82 24.55 16.47
C GLN A 109 -40.68 23.34 15.54
N ASP A 110 -41.00 22.14 16.02
CA ASP A 110 -40.92 20.94 15.20
C ASP A 110 -41.99 20.91 14.09
N ILE A 111 -43.17 21.45 14.34
CA ILE A 111 -44.20 21.63 13.30
C ILE A 111 -43.71 22.61 12.22
N GLU A 112 -43.15 23.75 12.61
CA GLU A 112 -42.60 24.74 11.67
C GLU A 112 -41.41 24.19 10.87
N PHE A 113 -40.52 23.45 11.52
CA PHE A 113 -39.42 22.77 10.85
C PHE A 113 -39.95 21.78 9.83
N ARG A 114 -40.98 21.01 10.18
CA ARG A 114 -41.62 20.11 9.24
C ARG A 114 -42.24 20.87 8.07
N LEU A 115 -42.99 21.94 8.31
CA LEU A 115 -43.63 22.74 7.24
C LEU A 115 -42.61 23.37 6.27
N GLN A 116 -41.38 23.60 6.71
CA GLN A 116 -40.28 24.15 5.93
C GLN A 116 -39.31 23.07 5.40
N ASP A 117 -39.68 21.80 5.48
CA ASP A 117 -38.86 20.63 5.12
C ASP A 117 -37.46 20.59 5.80
N ARG A 118 -37.36 21.21 6.97
CA ARG A 118 -36.18 21.18 7.85
C ARG A 118 -36.23 19.94 8.76
N PRO A 119 -35.07 19.40 9.18
CA PRO A 119 -35.04 18.29 10.12
C PRO A 119 -35.62 18.71 11.48
N ILE A 120 -36.54 17.91 12.00
CA ILE A 120 -37.15 18.11 13.33
C ILE A 120 -36.16 17.76 14.46
N VAL A 121 -36.30 18.43 15.61
CA VAL A 121 -35.47 18.25 16.80
C VAL A 121 -35.85 16.97 17.56
N ALA A 122 -37.14 16.59 17.57
CA ALA A 122 -37.65 15.41 18.27
C ALA A 122 -37.06 14.07 17.81
N ARG A 123 -36.46 13.99 16.62
CA ARG A 123 -35.87 12.76 16.12
C ARG A 123 -34.49 12.55 16.76
N SER A 124 -34.38 11.57 17.65
CA SER A 124 -33.05 11.07 18.06
C SER A 124 -32.29 10.64 16.80
N VAL A 125 -31.11 11.24 16.64
CA VAL A 125 -30.43 11.41 15.36
C VAL A 125 -29.97 10.05 14.82
N SER A 126 -30.67 9.49 13.83
CA SER A 126 -30.14 8.37 13.06
C SER A 126 -29.39 8.91 11.84
N THR A 127 -28.07 9.10 12.02
CA THR A 127 -27.06 9.58 11.07
C THR A 127 -27.16 9.04 9.62
N PRO A 128 -27.49 7.77 9.35
CA PRO A 128 -27.48 7.25 7.98
C PRO A 128 -28.60 7.80 7.06
N TYR A 129 -29.74 8.24 7.61
CA TYR A 129 -30.84 8.75 6.79
C TYR A 129 -30.55 10.15 6.21
N MET A 130 -29.86 11.01 6.98
CA MET A 130 -29.48 12.36 6.53
C MET A 130 -28.40 12.33 5.45
N VAL A 131 -27.41 11.44 5.59
CA VAL A 131 -26.38 11.21 4.56
C VAL A 131 -27.06 10.79 3.25
N ARG A 132 -28.03 9.86 3.31
CA ARG A 132 -28.80 9.44 2.14
C ARG A 132 -29.62 10.58 1.52
N LYS A 133 -30.37 11.35 2.32
CA LYS A 133 -31.18 12.49 1.82
C LYS A 133 -30.29 13.59 1.19
N LEU A 134 -29.12 13.85 1.75
CA LEU A 134 -28.14 14.81 1.23
C LEU A 134 -27.47 14.33 -0.06
N LEU A 135 -27.12 13.03 -0.14
CA LEU A 135 -26.58 12.39 -1.34
C LEU A 135 -27.59 12.44 -2.50
N PHE A 136 -28.89 12.25 -2.24
CA PHE A 136 -29.93 12.38 -3.27
C PHE A 136 -30.18 13.82 -3.70
N ARG A 137 -30.10 14.80 -2.78
CA ARG A 137 -30.28 16.23 -3.10
C ARG A 137 -29.16 16.80 -3.98
N HIS A 138 -27.93 16.31 -3.81
CA HIS A 138 -26.74 16.81 -4.52
C HIS A 138 -26.06 15.74 -5.41
N ARG A 139 -26.85 14.82 -6.00
CA ARG A 139 -26.33 13.68 -6.79
C ARG A 139 -25.28 14.06 -7.86
N TYR A 140 -25.43 15.21 -8.51
CA TYR A 140 -24.49 15.70 -9.53
C TYR A 140 -23.17 16.18 -8.92
N PHE A 141 -23.21 16.86 -7.77
CA PHE A 141 -22.01 17.32 -7.07
C PHE A 141 -21.19 16.12 -6.56
N VAL A 142 -21.88 15.13 -5.97
CA VAL A 142 -21.23 13.90 -5.51
C VAL A 142 -20.59 13.16 -6.68
N ALA A 143 -21.30 12.98 -7.80
CA ALA A 143 -20.75 12.35 -8.99
C ALA A 143 -19.52 13.09 -9.52
N MET A 144 -19.55 14.44 -9.56
CA MET A 144 -18.41 15.26 -9.99
C MET A 144 -17.19 15.05 -9.09
N VAL A 145 -17.36 15.05 -7.76
CA VAL A 145 -16.26 14.80 -6.82
C VAL A 145 -15.70 13.39 -6.97
N THR A 146 -16.56 12.37 -7.17
CA THR A 146 -16.11 10.99 -7.41
C THR A 146 -15.30 10.87 -8.70
N VAL A 147 -15.76 11.50 -9.79
CA VAL A 147 -15.03 11.52 -11.07
C VAL A 147 -13.69 12.23 -10.90
N LEU A 148 -13.66 13.38 -10.22
CA LEU A 148 -12.43 14.12 -9.96
C LEU A 148 -11.42 13.29 -9.14
N MET A 149 -11.89 12.61 -8.08
CA MET A 149 -11.05 11.72 -7.28
C MET A 149 -10.50 10.55 -8.09
N ALA A 150 -11.31 9.95 -8.99
CA ALA A 150 -10.87 8.90 -9.88
C ALA A 150 -9.80 9.39 -10.88
N ILE A 151 -9.95 10.62 -11.41
CA ILE A 151 -8.96 11.24 -12.29
C ILE A 151 -7.64 11.49 -11.55
N ILE A 152 -7.70 12.03 -10.33
CA ILE A 152 -6.51 12.29 -9.50
C ILE A 152 -5.79 10.97 -9.18
N ALA A 153 -6.53 9.93 -8.78
CA ALA A 153 -5.97 8.62 -8.50
C ALA A 153 -5.33 7.99 -9.75
N GLY A 154 -6.00 8.08 -10.91
CA GLY A 154 -5.46 7.61 -12.19
C GLY A 154 -4.19 8.34 -12.59
N PHE A 155 -4.16 9.67 -12.41
CA PHE A 155 -2.98 10.49 -12.71
C PHE A 155 -1.80 10.16 -11.78
N ALA A 156 -2.06 10.00 -10.48
CA ALA A 156 -1.04 9.58 -9.51
C ALA A 156 -0.47 8.19 -9.85
N TYR A 157 -1.34 7.24 -10.20
CA TYR A 157 -0.92 5.91 -10.63
C TYR A 157 -0.05 5.95 -11.90
N ALA A 158 -0.47 6.72 -12.91
CA ALA A 158 0.29 6.90 -14.15
C ALA A 158 1.68 7.50 -13.89
N ASN A 159 1.77 8.50 -13.01
CA ASN A 159 3.05 9.11 -12.63
C ASN A 159 3.99 8.11 -11.94
N VAL A 160 3.50 7.34 -10.97
CA VAL A 160 4.29 6.31 -10.29
C VAL A 160 4.76 5.24 -11.27
N ARG A 161 3.88 4.77 -12.17
CA ARG A 161 4.24 3.79 -13.19
C ARG A 161 5.28 4.32 -14.17
N MET A 162 5.15 5.57 -14.60
CA MET A 162 6.14 6.23 -15.46
C MET A 162 7.50 6.36 -14.76
N TYR A 163 7.51 6.73 -13.48
CA TYR A 163 8.74 6.82 -12.70
C TYR A 163 9.43 5.46 -12.55
N VAL A 164 8.68 4.39 -12.27
CA VAL A 164 9.25 3.03 -12.19
C VAL A 164 9.78 2.58 -13.55
N TRP A 165 9.01 2.78 -14.62
CA TRP A 165 9.38 2.38 -15.98
C TRP A 165 10.67 3.08 -16.46
N THR A 166 10.82 4.37 -16.19
CA THR A 166 12.05 5.12 -16.54
C THR A 166 13.27 4.61 -15.77
N LYS A 167 13.12 4.27 -14.48
CA LYS A 167 14.20 3.71 -13.66
C LYS A 167 14.64 2.34 -14.15
N GLU A 168 13.70 1.45 -14.47
CA GLU A 168 14.01 0.13 -15.04
C GLU A 168 14.73 0.25 -16.38
N THR A 169 14.28 1.16 -17.25
CA THR A 169 14.90 1.38 -18.56
C THR A 169 16.33 1.89 -18.41
N ARG A 170 16.58 2.86 -17.52
CA ARG A 170 17.94 3.35 -17.24
C ARG A 170 18.84 2.24 -16.71
N GLN A 171 18.34 1.38 -15.83
CA GLN A 171 19.13 0.26 -15.32
C GLN A 171 19.47 -0.77 -16.40
N ARG A 172 18.55 -1.07 -17.31
CA ARG A 172 18.83 -1.96 -18.45
C ARG A 172 19.90 -1.37 -19.36
N MET A 173 19.83 -0.07 -19.64
CA MET A 173 20.82 0.62 -20.47
C MET A 173 22.20 0.65 -19.79
N LEU A 174 22.27 0.95 -18.49
CA LEU A 174 23.54 0.91 -17.74
C LEU A 174 24.15 -0.50 -17.68
N LYS A 175 23.32 -1.53 -17.48
CA LYS A 175 23.81 -2.93 -17.51
C LYS A 175 24.29 -3.33 -18.90
N ALA A 176 23.57 -2.93 -19.95
CA ALA A 176 23.98 -3.20 -21.33
C ALA A 176 25.30 -2.49 -21.66
N SER A 177 25.47 -1.23 -21.25
CA SER A 177 26.74 -0.51 -21.47
C SER A 177 27.89 -1.17 -20.72
N VAL A 178 27.72 -1.51 -19.44
CA VAL A 178 28.76 -2.20 -18.65
C VAL A 178 29.13 -3.54 -19.27
N ALA A 179 28.15 -4.36 -19.68
CA ALA A 179 28.40 -5.63 -20.35
C ALA A 179 29.18 -5.47 -21.67
N THR A 180 28.90 -4.42 -22.45
CA THR A 180 29.69 -4.13 -23.67
C THR A 180 31.12 -3.68 -23.35
N TYR A 181 31.34 -2.93 -22.26
CA TYR A 181 32.69 -2.53 -21.84
C TYR A 181 33.51 -3.72 -21.34
N GLU A 182 32.91 -4.61 -20.56
CA GLU A 182 33.56 -5.84 -20.08
C GLU A 182 33.99 -6.71 -21.27
N MET A 183 33.06 -7.05 -22.18
CA MET A 183 33.36 -7.88 -23.36
C MET A 183 34.49 -7.28 -24.23
N LEU A 184 34.53 -5.96 -24.38
CA LEU A 184 35.57 -5.29 -25.16
C LEU A 184 36.93 -5.38 -24.45
N ASN A 185 36.99 -5.19 -23.14
CA ASN A 185 38.23 -5.31 -22.36
C ASN A 185 38.78 -6.74 -22.38
N ASP A 186 37.91 -7.76 -22.32
CA ASP A 186 38.30 -9.17 -22.41
C ASP A 186 39.02 -9.48 -23.73
N LEU A 187 38.41 -9.06 -24.84
CA LEU A 187 38.95 -9.28 -26.18
C LEU A 187 40.30 -8.59 -26.34
N ARG A 188 40.42 -7.37 -25.80
CA ARG A 188 41.65 -6.58 -25.87
C ARG A 188 42.76 -7.16 -25.01
N MET A 189 42.48 -7.57 -23.78
CA MET A 189 43.46 -8.23 -22.91
C MET A 189 43.91 -9.58 -23.50
N GLY A 190 42.99 -10.36 -24.06
CA GLY A 190 43.32 -11.59 -24.77
C GLY A 190 44.28 -11.35 -25.96
N THR A 191 43.96 -10.39 -26.83
CA THR A 191 44.83 -10.04 -27.98
C THR A 191 46.17 -9.45 -27.55
N PHE A 192 46.20 -8.67 -26.46
CA PHE A 192 47.43 -8.16 -25.86
C PHE A 192 48.32 -9.29 -25.38
N LEU A 193 47.81 -10.19 -24.52
CA LEU A 193 48.57 -11.32 -23.99
C LEU A 193 49.07 -12.24 -25.11
N GLN A 194 48.27 -12.46 -26.15
CA GLN A 194 48.71 -13.25 -27.30
C GLN A 194 49.87 -12.60 -28.06
N ALA A 195 49.83 -11.28 -28.28
CA ALA A 195 50.94 -10.57 -28.92
C ALA A 195 52.21 -10.60 -28.05
N TRP A 196 52.04 -10.39 -26.75
CA TRP A 196 53.11 -10.40 -25.74
C TRP A 196 53.79 -11.77 -25.62
N HIS A 197 53.02 -12.87 -25.49
CA HIS A 197 53.57 -14.23 -25.49
C HIS A 197 54.26 -14.61 -26.79
N ALA A 198 53.84 -14.04 -27.93
CA ALA A 198 54.49 -14.22 -29.21
C ALA A 198 55.79 -13.40 -29.37
N GLY A 199 56.24 -12.68 -28.34
CA GLY A 199 57.43 -11.83 -28.38
C GLY A 199 57.25 -10.54 -29.21
N ARG A 200 56.02 -10.19 -29.60
CA ARG A 200 55.72 -8.98 -30.37
C ARG A 200 55.36 -7.84 -29.44
N ASP A 201 56.34 -7.40 -28.65
CA ASP A 201 56.14 -6.41 -27.59
C ASP A 201 55.69 -5.05 -28.14
N ASP A 202 56.15 -4.63 -29.33
CA ASP A 202 55.67 -3.43 -30.02
C ASP A 202 54.18 -3.48 -30.34
N ARG A 203 53.71 -4.64 -30.81
CA ARG A 203 52.29 -4.86 -31.13
C ARG A 203 51.44 -4.90 -29.86
N ALA A 204 51.96 -5.50 -28.79
CA ALA A 204 51.32 -5.49 -27.49
C ALA A 204 51.23 -4.06 -26.94
N ALA A 205 52.29 -3.25 -27.05
CA ALA A 205 52.29 -1.84 -26.66
C ALA A 205 51.28 -1.00 -27.47
N GLU A 206 51.14 -1.23 -28.78
CA GLU A 206 50.13 -0.58 -29.62
C GLU A 206 48.70 -0.93 -29.17
N ILE A 207 48.44 -2.21 -28.89
CA ILE A 207 47.15 -2.68 -28.40
C ILE A 207 46.82 -2.03 -27.04
N LEU A 208 47.80 -1.98 -26.13
CA LEU A 208 47.68 -1.37 -24.81
C LEU A 208 47.37 0.13 -24.88
N ARG A 209 48.00 0.89 -25.79
CA ARG A 209 47.74 2.33 -25.98
C ARG A 209 46.29 2.63 -26.35
N ARG A 210 45.59 1.67 -26.96
CA ARG A 210 44.18 1.85 -27.31
C ARG A 210 43.25 1.65 -26.12
N PHE A 211 43.72 1.07 -24.99
CA PHE A 211 42.88 0.74 -23.84
C PHE A 211 42.21 2.02 -23.35
N LEU A 212 40.88 2.00 -23.28
CA LEU A 212 40.08 3.16 -22.89
C LEU A 212 39.96 3.30 -21.37
N SER A 213 40.38 2.30 -20.59
CA SER A 213 40.32 2.31 -19.12
C SER A 213 41.68 2.65 -18.49
N GLU A 214 41.67 3.50 -17.48
CA GLU A 214 42.80 3.76 -16.56
C GLU A 214 42.81 2.80 -15.35
N GLU A 215 42.08 1.69 -15.41
CA GLU A 215 41.94 0.76 -14.28
C GLU A 215 42.92 -0.44 -14.39
N ARG A 216 42.61 -1.57 -13.75
CA ARG A 216 43.54 -2.69 -13.49
C ARG A 216 44.22 -3.27 -14.75
N GLU A 217 43.53 -3.32 -15.88
CA GLU A 217 44.05 -3.89 -17.13
C GLU A 217 45.19 -3.08 -17.74
N GLN A 218 45.15 -1.75 -17.61
CA GLN A 218 46.22 -0.89 -18.12
C GLN A 218 47.48 -1.00 -17.26
N LEU A 219 47.31 -1.10 -15.93
CA LEU A 219 48.40 -1.37 -14.99
C LEU A 219 49.08 -2.71 -15.28
N ALA A 220 48.29 -3.76 -15.54
CA ALA A 220 48.81 -5.06 -15.91
C ALA A 220 49.59 -5.02 -17.23
N GLY A 221 49.07 -4.34 -18.25
CA GLY A 221 49.78 -4.20 -19.53
C GLY A 221 51.11 -3.47 -19.39
N ARG A 222 51.15 -2.36 -18.63
CA ARG A 222 52.40 -1.62 -18.35
C ARG A 222 53.39 -2.49 -17.58
N PHE A 223 52.92 -3.21 -16.57
CA PHE A 223 53.73 -4.14 -15.79
C PHE A 223 54.33 -5.27 -16.66
N LEU A 224 53.55 -5.84 -17.56
CA LEU A 224 53.99 -6.92 -18.45
C LEU A 224 55.02 -6.43 -19.49
N LEU A 225 54.91 -5.18 -19.95
CA LEU A 225 55.87 -4.57 -20.87
C LEU A 225 57.10 -3.95 -20.18
N ASP A 226 57.06 -3.77 -18.87
CA ASP A 226 58.21 -3.29 -18.10
C ASP A 226 59.36 -4.31 -18.19
N PRO A 227 60.55 -3.94 -18.71
CA PRO A 227 61.66 -4.88 -18.87
C PRO A 227 62.32 -5.27 -17.55
N ARG A 228 62.02 -4.61 -16.43
CA ARG A 228 62.60 -4.94 -15.12
C ARG A 228 62.29 -6.39 -14.69
N PRO A 229 63.21 -7.07 -13.99
CA PRO A 229 62.97 -8.40 -13.41
C PRO A 229 61.71 -8.45 -12.54
N LEU A 230 61.02 -9.59 -12.52
CA LEU A 230 59.74 -9.75 -11.83
C LEU A 230 59.82 -9.36 -10.36
N GLU A 231 60.92 -9.73 -9.70
CA GLU A 231 61.21 -9.52 -8.29
C GLU A 231 61.26 -8.02 -7.91
N GLU A 232 61.70 -7.18 -8.84
CA GLU A 232 61.88 -5.75 -8.61
C GLU A 232 60.57 -4.97 -8.78
N LYS A 233 59.69 -5.40 -9.69
CA LYS A 233 58.46 -4.69 -10.04
C LYS A 233 57.19 -5.28 -9.42
N GLU A 234 57.21 -6.53 -8.91
CA GLU A 234 56.01 -7.18 -8.35
C GLU A 234 55.41 -6.41 -7.16
N ALA A 235 56.25 -5.99 -6.20
CA ALA A 235 55.79 -5.29 -5.00
C ALA A 235 55.19 -3.91 -5.33
N GLU A 236 55.70 -3.25 -6.37
CA GLU A 236 55.13 -2.01 -6.90
C GLU A 236 53.77 -2.27 -7.56
N PHE A 237 53.69 -3.27 -8.45
CA PHE A 237 52.46 -3.63 -9.14
C PHE A 237 51.34 -4.00 -8.17
N ARG A 238 51.61 -4.86 -7.18
CA ARG A 238 50.62 -5.24 -6.16
C ARG A 238 50.13 -4.06 -5.33
N ARG A 239 51.00 -3.08 -5.04
CA ARG A 239 50.60 -1.85 -4.33
C ARG A 239 49.68 -0.99 -5.19
N ASN A 240 50.03 -0.78 -6.46
CA ASN A 240 49.26 0.07 -7.36
C ASN A 240 47.89 -0.52 -7.72
N LEU A 241 47.77 -1.85 -7.78
CA LEU A 241 46.52 -2.53 -8.11
C LEU A 241 45.50 -2.54 -6.95
N GLY A 242 45.98 -2.44 -5.71
CA GLY A 242 45.14 -2.44 -4.51
C GLY A 242 44.70 -3.85 -4.05
N ARG A 243 44.35 -3.95 -2.76
CA ARG A 243 44.09 -5.24 -2.09
C ARG A 243 42.92 -6.04 -2.66
N LYS A 244 41.92 -5.37 -3.26
CA LYS A 244 40.72 -6.02 -3.82
C LYS A 244 41.02 -6.83 -5.09
N GLU A 245 42.09 -6.49 -5.80
CA GLU A 245 42.48 -7.09 -7.08
C GLU A 245 43.57 -8.16 -6.93
N THR A 246 43.74 -8.73 -5.73
CA THR A 246 44.79 -9.73 -5.46
C THR A 246 44.68 -10.94 -6.40
N HIS A 247 43.45 -11.38 -6.71
CA HIS A 247 43.19 -12.46 -7.65
C HIS A 247 43.73 -12.15 -9.06
N PHE A 248 43.55 -10.92 -9.54
CA PHE A 248 44.04 -10.47 -10.83
C PHE A 248 45.56 -10.33 -10.85
N ALA A 249 46.16 -9.83 -9.76
CA ALA A 249 47.62 -9.78 -9.63
C ALA A 249 48.27 -11.18 -9.75
N GLU A 250 47.71 -12.18 -9.05
CA GLU A 250 48.20 -13.56 -9.13
C GLU A 250 48.11 -14.11 -10.55
N PHE A 251 47.05 -13.80 -11.30
CA PHE A 251 46.95 -14.21 -12.70
C PHE A 251 48.06 -13.60 -13.56
N ILE A 252 48.27 -12.29 -13.48
CA ILE A 252 49.28 -11.57 -14.29
C ILE A 252 50.70 -12.03 -13.97
N ILE A 253 51.00 -12.29 -12.69
CA ILE A 253 52.29 -12.84 -12.28
C ILE A 253 52.46 -14.27 -12.83
N GLY A 254 51.39 -15.07 -12.85
CA GLY A 254 51.38 -16.37 -13.51
C GLY A 254 51.72 -16.29 -15.01
N GLU A 255 51.22 -15.26 -15.72
CA GLU A 255 51.58 -15.03 -17.13
C GLU A 255 53.07 -14.70 -17.31
N CYS A 256 53.70 -13.99 -16.37
CA CYS A 256 55.15 -13.76 -16.34
C CYS A 256 55.93 -15.07 -16.23
N SER A 257 55.62 -15.89 -15.21
CA SER A 257 56.26 -17.19 -15.02
C SER A 257 56.05 -18.10 -16.24
N LEU A 258 54.87 -18.03 -16.87
CA LEU A 258 54.57 -18.79 -18.07
C LEU A 258 55.47 -18.37 -19.25
N ARG A 259 55.66 -17.07 -19.48
CA ARG A 259 56.55 -16.55 -20.56
C ARG A 259 58.02 -16.89 -20.30
N GLN A 260 58.43 -16.99 -19.04
CA GLN A 260 59.77 -17.43 -18.63
C GLN A 260 59.97 -18.95 -18.71
N GLY A 261 58.92 -19.73 -19.00
CA GLY A 261 58.97 -21.19 -19.06
C GLY A 261 58.88 -21.90 -17.70
N ASP A 262 58.69 -21.17 -16.60
CA ASP A 262 58.42 -21.77 -15.29
C ASP A 262 56.94 -22.15 -15.16
N TYR A 263 56.57 -23.25 -15.81
CA TYR A 263 55.21 -23.76 -15.81
C TYR A 263 54.71 -24.14 -14.40
N ARG A 264 55.60 -24.53 -13.48
CA ARG A 264 55.22 -24.94 -12.11
C ARG A 264 54.85 -23.72 -11.28
N GLN A 265 55.62 -22.65 -11.37
CA GLN A 265 55.31 -21.38 -10.71
C GLN A 265 54.06 -20.75 -11.32
N ALA A 266 53.93 -20.74 -12.64
CA ALA A 266 52.71 -20.28 -13.32
C ALA A 266 51.46 -21.01 -12.81
N LEU A 267 51.51 -22.35 -12.72
CA LEU A 267 50.39 -23.16 -12.22
C LEU A 267 50.01 -22.84 -10.76
N ARG A 268 51.00 -22.57 -9.89
CA ARG A 268 50.73 -22.15 -8.49
C ARG A 268 49.97 -20.83 -8.45
N HIS A 269 50.42 -19.85 -9.23
CA HIS A 269 49.78 -18.54 -9.30
C HIS A 269 48.36 -18.62 -9.88
N TYR A 270 48.13 -19.40 -10.94
CA TYR A 270 46.79 -19.58 -11.50
C TYR A 270 45.82 -20.27 -10.54
N ARG A 271 46.27 -21.29 -9.79
CA ARG A 271 45.42 -21.94 -8.77
C ARG A 271 45.04 -20.97 -7.66
N LYS A 272 46.02 -20.22 -7.14
CA LYS A 272 45.80 -19.20 -6.12
C LYS A 272 44.85 -18.11 -6.60
N SER A 273 45.02 -17.64 -7.84
CA SER A 273 44.11 -16.70 -8.50
C SER A 273 42.68 -17.26 -8.57
N ARG A 274 42.50 -18.50 -9.02
CA ARG A 274 41.19 -19.17 -9.11
C ARG A 274 40.50 -19.29 -7.76
N ASP A 275 41.24 -19.68 -6.72
CA ASP A 275 40.68 -19.84 -5.38
C ASP A 275 40.22 -18.47 -4.84
N LEU A 276 40.98 -17.41 -5.09
CA LEU A 276 40.59 -16.04 -4.72
C LEU A 276 39.38 -15.53 -5.51
N VAL A 277 39.28 -15.81 -6.82
CA VAL A 277 38.10 -15.46 -7.65
C VAL A 277 36.83 -16.12 -7.11
N SER A 278 36.93 -17.38 -6.68
CA SER A 278 35.79 -18.12 -6.13
C SER A 278 35.25 -17.52 -4.83
N LEU A 279 36.13 -16.88 -4.04
CA LEU A 279 35.79 -16.22 -2.78
C LEU A 279 35.22 -14.81 -2.98
N THR A 280 35.59 -14.11 -4.04
CA THR A 280 35.13 -12.74 -4.32
C THR A 280 33.79 -12.69 -5.07
N MET A 281 33.24 -13.85 -5.47
CA MET A 281 32.10 -13.95 -6.39
C MET A 281 32.30 -13.14 -7.68
N ASP A 282 33.55 -12.93 -8.09
CA ASP A 282 33.86 -12.22 -9.31
C ASP A 282 33.48 -13.09 -10.52
N ARG A 283 32.48 -12.63 -11.29
CA ARG A 283 32.01 -13.27 -12.53
C ARG A 283 32.65 -12.66 -13.77
N SER A 284 33.75 -11.93 -13.62
CA SER A 284 34.52 -11.41 -14.73
C SER A 284 35.09 -12.52 -15.62
N TRP A 285 35.50 -12.14 -16.82
CA TRP A 285 36.18 -12.97 -17.82
C TRP A 285 37.36 -13.79 -17.30
N LEU A 286 37.99 -13.33 -16.21
CA LEU A 286 39.19 -13.91 -15.64
C LEU A 286 38.98 -15.38 -15.27
N GLY A 287 37.80 -15.75 -14.76
CA GLY A 287 37.47 -17.15 -14.45
C GLY A 287 37.53 -18.07 -15.66
N LEU A 288 37.02 -17.62 -16.82
CA LEU A 288 37.03 -18.38 -18.09
C LEU A 288 38.43 -18.49 -18.72
N PHE A 289 39.32 -17.55 -18.42
CA PHE A 289 40.71 -17.58 -18.89
C PHE A 289 41.61 -18.40 -17.97
N LEU A 290 41.40 -18.33 -16.65
CA LEU A 290 42.16 -19.09 -15.65
C LEU A 290 42.07 -20.60 -15.91
N ASP A 291 40.88 -21.14 -16.16
CA ASP A 291 40.73 -22.58 -16.38
C ASP A 291 41.50 -23.04 -17.64
N ARG A 292 41.39 -22.27 -18.75
CA ARG A 292 42.14 -22.54 -19.98
C ARG A 292 43.66 -22.49 -19.77
N ARG A 293 44.16 -21.50 -19.02
CA ARG A 293 45.59 -21.36 -18.71
C ARG A 293 46.11 -22.48 -17.81
N ILE A 294 45.36 -22.86 -16.77
CA ILE A 294 45.69 -23.98 -15.88
C ILE A 294 45.86 -25.27 -16.69
N GLN A 295 44.91 -25.56 -17.59
CA GLN A 295 44.96 -26.75 -18.45
C GLN A 295 46.17 -26.71 -19.40
N ALA A 296 46.48 -25.55 -19.99
CA ALA A 296 47.64 -25.39 -20.86
C ALA A 296 48.97 -25.63 -20.11
N SER A 297 49.14 -25.04 -18.92
CA SER A 297 50.33 -25.26 -18.08
C SER A 297 50.49 -26.72 -17.65
N LEU A 298 49.39 -27.40 -17.29
CA LEU A 298 49.42 -28.83 -16.96
C LEU A 298 49.89 -29.69 -18.14
N ARG A 299 49.40 -29.41 -19.35
CA ARG A 299 49.84 -30.11 -20.57
C ARG A 299 51.33 -29.90 -20.82
N ALA A 300 51.81 -28.65 -20.72
CA ALA A 300 53.22 -28.31 -20.93
C ALA A 300 54.14 -29.02 -19.92
N ILE A 301 53.76 -29.07 -18.64
CA ILE A 301 54.50 -29.82 -17.60
C ILE A 301 54.57 -31.31 -17.94
N ASN A 302 53.43 -31.90 -18.35
CA ASN A 302 53.38 -33.32 -18.70
C ASN A 302 54.24 -33.63 -19.93
N THR A 303 54.23 -32.78 -20.96
CA THR A 303 55.08 -32.97 -22.16
C THR A 303 56.57 -32.89 -21.84
N VAL A 304 56.98 -31.98 -20.95
CA VAL A 304 58.38 -31.87 -20.50
C VAL A 304 58.79 -33.11 -19.69
N ASN A 305 57.92 -33.60 -18.80
CA ASN A 305 58.17 -34.82 -18.03
C ASN A 305 58.26 -36.08 -18.92
N THR A 306 57.42 -36.19 -19.96
CA THR A 306 57.47 -37.32 -20.90
C THR A 306 58.69 -37.28 -21.82
N ALA A 307 59.13 -36.09 -22.22
CA ALA A 307 60.37 -35.92 -23.00
C ALA A 307 61.62 -36.29 -22.17
N GLY A 308 61.67 -35.88 -20.89
CA GLY A 308 62.75 -36.26 -19.98
C GLY A 308 62.80 -37.76 -19.63
N LEU A 309 61.67 -38.48 -19.69
CA LEU A 309 61.62 -39.94 -19.52
C LEU A 309 62.02 -40.72 -20.80
N SER A 310 61.88 -40.10 -21.98
CA SER A 310 62.25 -40.67 -23.28
C SER A 310 63.78 -40.64 -23.52
N GLU A 311 64.49 -39.62 -23.02
CA GLU A 311 65.95 -39.52 -23.16
C GLU A 311 66.73 -40.40 -22.17
N GLY A 312 66.07 -40.95 -21.13
CA GLY A 312 66.70 -41.82 -20.12
C GLY A 312 66.58 -43.32 -20.37
N GLY A 313 65.95 -43.75 -21.48
CA GLY A 313 65.64 -45.17 -21.75
C GLY A 313 66.51 -45.85 -22.82
N GLY A 314 67.58 -45.19 -23.29
CA GLY A 314 68.41 -45.66 -24.39
C GLY A 314 69.88 -45.82 -24.04
N ASP A 315 70.21 -46.60 -22.99
CA ASP A 315 71.52 -47.26 -22.92
C ASP A 315 71.43 -48.48 -22.00
N GLY A 316 71.47 -49.67 -22.60
CA GLY A 316 71.21 -50.93 -21.91
C GLY A 316 71.08 -52.08 -22.90
N SER A 317 72.11 -52.32 -23.70
CA SER A 317 72.35 -53.56 -24.43
C SER A 317 73.85 -53.84 -24.47
#